data_AF-A0A3D1PJS7-F1
#
_entry.id   AF-A0A3D1PJS7-F1
#
_cell.length_a   1.000
_cell.length_b   1.000
_cell.length_c   1.000
_cell.angle_alpha   90.00
_cell.angle_beta   90.00
_cell.angle_gamma   90.00
#
_symmetry.space_group_name_H-M   'P 1'
#
loop_
_entity.id
_entity.type
_entity.pdbx_description
1 polymer ?
#
loop_
_entity_poly.entity_id
_entity_poly.type
_entity_poly.pdbx_seq_one_letter_code
_entity_poly.pdbx_strand_id
1 'polypeptide(L)'
;MQKIIDFYNENIGLITPYGVEVLEDYSKDMPTDLIIYAMQISVEANKRTIKYIKAILNNWQKAGIRTLVQAKDENHKKKNESKEIEEWLNE
;
A
#
# COMPACT_ATOMS: atom_id res chain seq x y z
N MET A 1 10.44 -11.90 4.20
CA MET A 1 10.27 -11.87 2.73
C MET A 1 9.16 -12.80 2.22
N GLN A 2 9.15 -14.10 2.56
CA GLN A 2 8.20 -15.09 2.02
C GLN A 2 6.73 -14.64 2.02
N LYS A 3 6.19 -14.20 3.17
CA LYS A 3 4.80 -13.73 3.30
C LYS A 3 4.41 -12.61 2.33
N ILE A 4 5.34 -11.72 2.00
CA ILE A 4 5.10 -10.60 1.08
C ILE A 4 4.98 -11.14 -0.35
N ILE A 5 5.84 -12.08 -0.73
CA ILE A 5 5.82 -12.74 -2.04
C ILE A 5 4.55 -13.58 -2.18
N ASP A 6 4.20 -14.36 -1.16
CA ASP A 6 2.99 -15.19 -1.15
C ASP A 6 1.74 -14.33 -1.36
N PHE A 7 1.59 -13.26 -0.57
CA PHE A 7 0.46 -12.36 -0.70
C PHE A 7 0.36 -11.75 -2.10
N TYR A 8 1.49 -11.28 -2.66
CA TYR A 8 1.53 -10.72 -4.00
C TYR A 8 1.07 -11.76 -5.03
N ASN A 9 1.62 -12.97 -4.99
CA ASN A 9 1.31 -14.03 -5.94
C ASN A 9 -0.15 -14.48 -5.88
N GLU A 10 -0.73 -14.57 -4.68
CA GLU A 10 -2.11 -15.01 -4.47
C GLU A 10 -3.16 -13.96 -4.89
N ASN A 11 -2.86 -12.66 -4.77
CA ASN A 11 -3.87 -11.59 -4.90
C ASN A 11 -3.67 -10.67 -6.12
N ILE A 12 -2.43 -10.57 -6.60
CA ILE A 12 -2.01 -9.63 -7.66
C ILE A 12 -1.61 -10.39 -8.92
N GLY A 13 -0.84 -11.46 -8.77
CA GLY A 13 -0.31 -12.29 -9.87
C GLY A 13 1.17 -12.59 -9.66
N LEU A 14 1.82 -13.25 -10.62
CA LEU A 14 3.22 -13.65 -10.48
C LEU A 14 4.15 -12.45 -10.31
N ILE A 15 4.86 -12.39 -9.18
CA ILE A 15 5.87 -11.38 -8.94
C ILE A 15 7.10 -11.64 -9.82
N THR A 16 7.63 -10.57 -10.42
CA THR A 16 8.86 -10.63 -11.20
C THR A 16 10.08 -10.47 -10.28
N PRO A 17 11.29 -10.89 -10.71
CA PRO A 17 12.51 -10.66 -9.93
C PRO A 17 12.70 -9.18 -9.53
N TYR A 18 12.43 -8.26 -10.47
CA TYR A 18 12.43 -6.82 -10.17
C TYR A 18 11.42 -6.42 -9.10
N GLY A 19 10.22 -7.02 -9.12
CA GLY A 19 9.21 -6.80 -8.08
C GLY A 19 9.68 -7.28 -6.71
N VAL A 20 10.41 -8.40 -6.65
CA VAL A 20 11.01 -8.92 -5.41
C VAL A 20 12.04 -7.93 -4.87
N GLU A 21 13.00 -7.49 -5.68
CA GLU A 21 14.03 -6.52 -5.27
C GLU A 21 13.40 -5.23 -4.71
N VAL A 22 12.37 -4.72 -5.40
CA VAL A 22 11.63 -3.53 -4.96
C VAL A 22 11.01 -3.72 -3.58
N LEU A 23 10.35 -4.85 -3.33
CA LEU A 23 9.69 -5.11 -2.04
C LEU A 23 10.69 -5.46 -0.94
N GLU A 24 11.81 -6.07 -1.29
CA GLU A 24 12.92 -6.33 -0.39
C GLU A 24 13.52 -5.03 0.14
N ASP A 25 13.70 -4.03 -0.72
CA ASP A 25 14.16 -2.69 -0.32
C ASP A 25 13.24 -2.06 0.73
N TYR A 26 11.92 -2.08 0.54
CA TYR A 26 11.00 -1.58 1.56
C TYR A 26 11.03 -2.41 2.84
N SER A 27 11.26 -3.72 2.75
CA SER A 27 11.29 -4.61 3.91
C SER A 27 12.45 -4.36 4.88
N LYS A 28 13.47 -3.58 4.46
CA LYS A 28 14.58 -3.13 5.31
C LYS A 28 14.11 -2.16 6.39
N ASP A 29 13.15 -1.29 6.06
CA ASP A 29 12.70 -0.19 6.93
C ASP A 29 11.22 -0.30 7.36
N MET A 30 10.44 -1.14 6.68
CA MET A 30 9.01 -1.31 6.93
C MET A 30 8.67 -2.74 7.33
N PRO A 31 7.83 -2.93 8.37
CA PRO A 31 7.41 -4.25 8.79
C PRO A 31 6.52 -4.92 7.73
N THR A 32 6.51 -6.25 7.74
CA THR A 32 5.84 -7.07 6.71
C THR A 32 4.34 -6.78 6.60
N ASP A 33 3.67 -6.58 7.71
CA ASP A 33 2.24 -6.27 7.78
C ASP A 33 1.90 -4.92 7.14
N LEU A 34 2.77 -3.91 7.30
CA LEU A 34 2.63 -2.62 6.66
C LEU A 34 2.74 -2.75 5.12
N ILE A 35 3.72 -3.51 4.64
CA ILE A 35 3.90 -3.74 3.19
C ILE A 35 2.70 -4.50 2.61
N ILE A 36 2.22 -5.55 3.29
CA ILE A 36 1.03 -6.29 2.89
C ILE A 36 -0.20 -5.37 2.85
N TYR A 37 -0.34 -4.46 3.82
CA TYR A 37 -1.46 -3.52 3.83
C TYR A 37 -1.44 -2.56 2.63
N ALA A 38 -0.28 -2.09 2.18
CA ALA A 38 -0.19 -1.34 0.92
C ALA A 38 -0.68 -2.16 -0.29
N MET A 39 -0.39 -3.46 -0.32
CA MET A 39 -0.91 -4.36 -1.36
C MET A 39 -2.41 -4.57 -1.26
N GLN A 40 -2.97 -4.70 -0.05
CA GLN A 40 -4.41 -4.79 0.16
C GLN A 40 -5.13 -3.56 -0.40
N ILE A 41 -4.62 -2.35 -0.12
CA ILE A 41 -5.15 -1.11 -0.69
C ILE A 41 -5.08 -1.13 -2.22
N SER A 42 -3.98 -1.63 -2.79
CA SER A 42 -3.81 -1.78 -4.24
C SER A 42 -4.84 -2.75 -4.85
N VAL A 43 -5.16 -3.85 -4.17
CA VAL A 43 -6.18 -4.83 -4.58
C VAL A 43 -7.59 -4.24 -4.47
N GLU A 44 -7.92 -3.61 -3.34
CA GLU A 44 -9.22 -2.95 -3.11
C GLU A 44 -9.50 -1.85 -4.13
N ALA A 45 -8.47 -1.06 -4.49
CA ALA A 45 -8.58 -0.01 -5.49
C ALA A 45 -8.61 -0.54 -6.94
N ASN A 46 -8.56 -1.86 -7.14
CA ASN A 46 -8.39 -2.52 -8.43
C ASN A 46 -7.17 -2.00 -9.23
N LYS A 47 -6.11 -1.56 -8.53
CA LYS A 47 -4.87 -1.02 -9.09
C LYS A 47 -3.70 -1.91 -8.73
N ARG A 48 -3.80 -3.19 -9.11
CA ARG A 48 -2.91 -4.33 -8.78
C ARG A 48 -1.56 -4.24 -9.51
N THR A 49 -0.78 -3.20 -9.25
CA THR A 49 0.50 -2.96 -9.92
C THR A 49 1.58 -2.61 -8.91
N ILE A 50 2.81 -3.07 -9.15
CA ILE A 50 3.96 -2.71 -8.30
C ILE A 50 4.16 -1.19 -8.23
N LYS A 51 3.87 -0.48 -9.33
CA LYS A 51 3.94 0.99 -9.39
C LYS A 51 3.01 1.65 -8.37
N TYR A 52 1.78 1.15 -8.24
CA TYR A 52 0.80 1.70 -7.31
C TYR A 52 1.16 1.38 -5.85
N ILE A 53 1.63 0.15 -5.58
CA ILE A 53 2.13 -0.24 -4.26
C ILE A 53 3.30 0.66 -3.84
N LYS A 54 4.28 0.88 -4.73
CA LYS A 54 5.40 1.81 -4.49
C LYS A 54 4.93 3.22 -4.14
N ALA A 55 3.90 3.72 -4.83
CA ALA A 55 3.38 5.05 -4.55
C ALA A 55 2.82 5.15 -3.12
N ILE A 56 2.09 4.14 -2.66
CA ILE A 56 1.56 4.06 -1.29
C ILE A 56 2.72 4.03 -0.28
N LEU A 57 3.66 3.10 -0.46
CA LEU A 57 4.80 2.92 0.45
C LEU A 57 5.68 4.18 0.51
N ASN A 58 5.98 4.81 -0.64
CA ASN A 58 6.74 6.06 -0.68
C ASN A 58 6.04 7.20 0.06
N ASN A 59 4.70 7.29 -0.04
CA ASN A 59 3.95 8.30 0.68
C ASN A 59 4.03 8.07 2.19
N TRP A 60 3.90 6.82 2.65
CA TRP A 60 4.05 6.47 4.05
C TRP A 60 5.46 6.74 4.57
N GLN A 61 6.50 6.40 3.81
CA GLN A 61 7.88 6.71 4.17
C GLN A 61 8.11 8.21 4.35
N LYS A 62 7.62 9.03 3.42
CA LYS A 62 7.69 10.50 3.48
C LYS A 62 6.92 11.07 4.68
N ALA A 63 5.78 10.48 5.01
CA ALA A 63 4.97 10.86 6.16
C ALA A 63 5.52 10.33 7.50
N GLY A 64 6.62 9.57 7.50
CA GLY A 64 7.18 8.97 8.71
C GLY A 64 6.33 7.85 9.30
N ILE A 65 5.42 7.26 8.51
CA ILE A 65 4.55 6.16 8.92
C ILE A 65 5.37 4.87 8.95
N ARG A 66 5.45 4.24 10.12
CA ARG A 66 6.26 3.03 10.36
C ARG A 66 5.46 1.85 10.91
N THR A 67 4.19 2.06 11.27
CA THR A 67 3.33 1.01 11.84
C THR A 67 2.05 0.83 11.04
N LEU A 68 1.49 -0.38 11.11
CA LEU A 68 0.20 -0.69 10.50
C LEU A 68 -0.92 0.21 11.03
N VAL A 69 -0.90 0.56 12.31
CA VAL A 69 -1.90 1.44 12.93
C VAL A 69 -1.87 2.83 12.29
N GLN A 70 -0.69 3.44 12.20
CA GLN A 70 -0.51 4.74 11.55
C GLN A 70 -0.97 4.74 10.08
N ALA A 71 -0.68 3.66 9.36
CA ALA A 71 -1.09 3.51 7.96
C ALA A 71 -2.60 3.37 7.80
N LYS A 72 -3.27 2.68 8.72
CA LYS A 72 -4.74 2.57 8.76
C LYS A 72 -5.37 3.93 9.03
N ASP A 73 -4.86 4.66 10.02
CA ASP A 73 -5.34 6.00 10.36
C ASP A 73 -5.18 6.96 9.18
N GLU A 74 -4.03 6.95 8.50
CA GLU A 74 -3.76 7.74 7.29
C GLU A 74 -4.73 7.39 6.15
N ASN A 75 -5.00 6.11 5.92
CA ASN A 75 -5.93 5.67 4.88
C ASN A 75 -7.37 6.09 5.18
N HIS A 76 -7.78 6.02 6.46
CA HIS A 76 -9.11 6.47 6.90
C HIS A 76 -9.29 7.97 6.70
N LYS A 77 -8.29 8.78 7.08
CA LYS A 77 -8.32 10.24 6.85
C LYS A 77 -8.50 10.58 5.38
N LYS A 78 -7.69 9.99 4.49
CA LYS A 78 -7.81 10.23 3.04
C LYS A 78 -9.16 9.81 2.46
N LYS A 79 -9.72 8.69 2.91
CA LYS A 79 -11.05 8.24 2.47
C LYS A 79 -12.15 9.22 2.92
N ASN A 80 -12.06 9.78 4.12
CA ASN A 80 -13.03 10.76 4.61
C ASN A 80 -12.90 12.09 3.88
N GLU A 81 -11.69 12.62 3.72
CA GLU A 81 -11.44 13.85 2.95
C GLU A 81 -11.96 13.74 1.51
N SER A 82 -11.78 12.58 0.87
CA SER A 82 -12.27 12.36 -0.50
C SER A 82 -13.80 12.37 -0.56
N LYS A 83 -14.48 11.76 0.43
CA LYS A 83 -15.94 11.76 0.53
C LYS A 83 -16.51 13.15 0.77
N GLU A 84 -15.92 13.93 1.68
CA GLU A 84 -16.36 15.30 1.96
C GLU A 84 -16.24 16.19 0.71
N ILE A 85 -15.17 16.04 -0.07
CA ILE A 85 -15.00 16.77 -1.34
C ILE A 85 -16.03 16.31 -2.39
N GLU A 86 -16.29 15.00 -2.50
CA GLU A 86 -17.31 14.46 -3.41
C GLU A 86 -18.72 14.93 -3.04
N GLU A 87 -19.05 15.01 -1.75
CA GLU A 87 -20.32 15.56 -1.25
C GLU A 87 -20.45 17.05 -1.61
N TRP A 88 -19.42 17.87 -1.33
CA TRP A 88 -19.43 19.30 -1.64
C TRP A 88 -19.56 19.61 -3.14
N LEU A 89 -18.93 18.80 -4.01
CA LEU A 89 -19.02 18.99 -5.47
C LEU A 89 -20.39 18.61 -6.06
N ASN A 90 -21.20 17.85 -5.31
CA ASN A 90 -22.50 17.35 -5.74
C ASN A 90 -23.69 18.15 -5.14
N GLU A 91 -23.40 19.17 -4.31
CA GLU A 91 -24.36 20.19 -3.85
C GLU A 91 -24.44 21.39 -4.82
#